data_AF-A0A6P6J933-F1
#
_entry.id   AF-A0A6P6J933-F1
#
_cell.length_a   1.000
_cell.length_b   1.000
_cell.length_c   1.000
_cell.angle_alpha   90.00
_cell.angle_beta   90.00
_cell.angle_gamma   90.00
#
_symmetry.space_group_name_H-M   'P 1'
#
loop_
_entity.id
_entity.type
_entity.pdbx_description
1 polymer ?
#
loop_
_entity_poly.entity_id
_entity_poly.type
_entity_poly.pdbx_seq_one_letter_code
_entity_poly.pdbx_strand_id
1 'polypeptide(L)'
;MTKQVGETVIIVQKKIQERQTELQKLRKSAQSHKRSAQAAVEHSERIFTELIRSIERRCSEVIQMIRDREKAEVSRAEGLLEQLQQEIDDLRRRNAELKQLLHTDNHIHFLQSFPFLSVPPASSESTTVSSLLTYDDVRSSVSIISRKFENFCREEIEKIPGGVKYSIIPNIKILTPITEPKTREDFLHYYHQFTLDSESVHKNLYLSEENKVAACTATVQPYPDHPDMVIMIMISPGDCSALALYIYLVTITKNLNSLYSPAPVE
;
A
#
# COMPACT_ATOMS: atom_id res chain seq x y z
N MET A 1 77.42 -23.12 19.66
CA MET A 1 76.44 -22.50 18.73
C MET A 1 75.45 -23.51 18.15
N THR A 2 75.89 -24.61 17.52
CA THR A 2 75.00 -25.57 16.82
C THR A 2 73.92 -26.23 17.69
N LYS A 3 74.23 -26.59 18.95
CA LYS A 3 73.25 -27.19 19.88
C LYS A 3 72.10 -26.25 20.25
N GLN A 4 72.41 -25.00 20.56
CA GLN A 4 71.44 -23.97 20.96
C GLN A 4 70.53 -23.55 19.81
N VAL A 5 71.06 -23.53 18.58
CA VAL A 5 70.27 -23.30 17.37
C VAL A 5 69.29 -24.46 17.14
N GLY A 6 69.74 -25.71 17.31
CA GLY A 6 68.87 -26.89 17.19
C GLY A 6 67.70 -26.89 18.18
N GLU A 7 67.97 -26.57 19.45
CA GLU A 7 66.93 -26.45 20.48
C GLU A 7 65.92 -25.32 20.16
N THR A 8 66.42 -24.18 19.68
CA THR A 8 65.57 -23.05 19.28
C THR A 8 64.67 -23.41 18.09
N VAL A 9 65.18 -24.15 17.11
CA VAL A 9 64.40 -24.63 15.95
C VAL A 9 63.24 -25.51 16.39
N ILE A 10 63.45 -26.45 17.31
CA ILE A 10 62.39 -27.33 17.84
C ILE A 10 61.30 -26.51 18.55
N ILE A 11 61.68 -25.51 19.36
CA ILE A 11 60.74 -24.64 20.06
C ILE A 11 59.90 -23.83 19.08
N VAL A 12 60.52 -23.24 18.06
CA VAL A 12 59.83 -22.45 17.04
C VAL A 12 58.89 -23.35 16.23
N GLN A 13 59.32 -24.55 15.85
CA GLN A 13 58.48 -25.52 15.13
C GLN A 13 57.22 -25.89 15.92
N LYS A 14 57.36 -26.12 17.24
CA LYS A 14 56.22 -26.41 18.13
C LYS A 14 55.25 -25.23 18.20
N LYS A 15 55.76 -24.00 18.35
CA LYS A 15 54.93 -22.79 18.33
C LYS A 15 54.19 -22.60 17.02
N ILE A 16 54.84 -22.88 15.88
CA ILE A 16 54.19 -22.82 14.56
C ILE A 16 53.00 -23.80 14.52
N GLN A 17 53.19 -25.04 14.98
CA GLN A 17 52.13 -26.05 15.00
C GLN A 17 50.94 -25.64 15.91
N GLU A 18 51.24 -25.09 17.09
CA GLU A 18 50.24 -24.55 18.01
C GLU A 18 49.43 -23.42 17.35
N ARG A 19 50.11 -22.46 16.71
CA ARG A 19 49.47 -21.33 16.03
C ARG A 19 48.67 -21.74 14.81
N GLN A 20 49.13 -22.74 14.05
CA GLN A 20 48.37 -23.31 12.94
C GLN A 20 47.06 -23.96 13.44
N THR A 21 47.12 -24.64 14.58
CA THR A 21 45.94 -25.25 15.21
C THR A 21 44.95 -24.19 15.70
N GLU A 22 45.44 -23.14 16.38
CA GLU A 22 44.62 -21.99 16.79
C GLU A 22 43.95 -21.30 15.60
N LEU A 23 44.71 -21.06 14.53
CA LEU A 23 44.21 -20.43 13.32
C LEU A 23 43.11 -21.26 12.64
N GLN A 24 43.23 -22.60 12.63
CA GLN A 24 42.17 -23.47 12.13
C GLN A 24 40.92 -23.43 13.01
N LYS A 25 41.07 -23.43 14.34
CA LYS A 25 39.94 -23.30 15.28
C LYS A 25 39.22 -21.97 15.10
N LEU A 26 39.97 -20.87 14.96
CA LEU A 26 39.41 -19.54 14.75
C LEU A 26 38.65 -19.45 13.43
N ARG A 27 39.20 -19.99 12.33
CA ARG A 27 38.49 -20.06 11.03
C ARG A 27 37.17 -20.82 11.13
N LYS A 28 37.15 -21.96 11.82
CA LYS A 28 35.91 -22.73 12.04
C LYS A 28 34.89 -21.95 12.87
N SER A 29 35.34 -21.28 13.93
CA SER A 29 34.48 -20.45 14.78
C SER A 29 33.87 -19.28 13.98
N ALA A 30 34.69 -18.56 13.21
CA ALA A 30 34.23 -17.46 12.37
C ALA A 30 33.20 -17.91 11.31
N GLN A 31 33.43 -19.05 10.67
CA GLN A 31 32.48 -19.61 9.70
C GLN A 31 31.16 -20.04 10.37
N SER A 32 31.23 -20.61 11.57
CA SER A 32 30.05 -20.98 12.36
C SER A 32 29.23 -19.74 12.72
N HIS A 33 29.89 -18.67 13.19
CA HIS A 33 29.23 -17.40 13.49
C HIS A 33 28.58 -16.78 12.26
N LYS A 34 29.27 -16.76 11.10
CA LYS A 34 28.70 -16.28 9.83
C LYS A 34 27.42 -17.05 9.45
N ARG A 35 27.44 -18.38 9.55
CA ARG A 35 26.25 -19.21 9.26
C ARG A 35 25.11 -18.93 10.24
N SER A 36 25.42 -18.77 11.52
CA SER A 36 24.44 -18.45 12.55
C SER A 36 23.79 -17.08 12.31
N ALA A 37 24.57 -16.07 11.92
CA ALA A 37 24.06 -14.74 11.61
C ALA A 37 23.15 -14.78 10.37
N GLN A 38 23.57 -15.47 9.31
CA GLN A 38 22.76 -15.63 8.10
C GLN A 38 21.43 -16.34 8.39
N ALA A 39 21.45 -17.43 9.18
CA ALA A 39 20.24 -18.13 9.56
C ALA A 39 19.27 -17.26 10.38
N ALA A 40 19.80 -16.37 11.23
CA ALA A 40 18.99 -15.42 11.97
C ALA A 40 18.34 -14.38 11.03
N VAL A 41 19.08 -13.85 10.06
CA VAL A 41 18.55 -12.93 9.03
C VAL A 41 17.42 -13.59 8.24
N GLU A 42 17.66 -14.77 7.66
CA GLU A 42 16.66 -15.49 6.87
C GLU A 42 15.41 -15.87 7.69
N HIS A 43 15.57 -16.14 8.97
CA HIS A 43 14.43 -16.36 9.85
C HIS A 43 13.64 -15.07 10.09
N SER A 44 14.32 -13.97 10.41
CA SER A 44 13.70 -12.66 10.60
C SER A 44 12.96 -12.17 9.35
N GLU A 45 13.58 -12.27 8.17
CA GLU A 45 12.98 -11.89 6.88
C GLU A 45 11.69 -12.68 6.60
N ARG A 46 11.69 -13.99 6.87
CA ARG A 46 10.49 -14.82 6.72
C ARG A 46 9.36 -14.35 7.62
N ILE A 47 9.64 -14.12 8.91
CA ILE A 47 8.65 -13.65 9.87
C ILE A 47 8.10 -12.27 9.49
N PHE A 48 8.97 -11.31 9.10
CA PHE A 48 8.51 -9.99 8.68
C PHE A 48 7.67 -10.05 7.40
N THR A 49 8.01 -10.93 6.47
CA THR A 49 7.21 -11.14 5.26
C THR A 49 5.80 -11.65 5.60
N GLU A 50 5.68 -12.60 6.53
CA GLU A 50 4.37 -13.09 6.99
C GLU A 50 3.56 -12.00 7.71
N LEU A 51 4.22 -11.16 8.52
CA LEU A 51 3.58 -10.02 9.19
C LEU A 51 3.05 -8.99 8.19
N ILE A 52 3.85 -8.63 7.18
CA ILE A 52 3.42 -7.70 6.11
C ILE A 52 2.17 -8.24 5.42
N ARG A 53 2.18 -9.51 4.99
CA ARG A 53 1.01 -10.13 4.35
C ARG A 53 -0.23 -10.13 5.25
N SER A 54 -0.04 -10.37 6.55
CA SER A 54 -1.14 -10.33 7.51
C SER A 54 -1.73 -8.92 7.62
N ILE A 55 -0.89 -7.89 7.68
CA ILE A 55 -1.30 -6.48 7.71
C ILE A 55 -2.05 -6.11 6.43
N GLU A 56 -1.53 -6.46 5.25
CA GLU A 56 -2.19 -6.21 3.96
C GLU A 56 -3.58 -6.83 3.88
N ARG A 57 -3.73 -8.07 4.37
CA ARG A 57 -5.04 -8.74 4.47
C ARG A 57 -5.98 -7.98 5.40
N ARG A 58 -5.53 -7.57 6.59
CA ARG A 58 -6.36 -6.78 7.53
C ARG A 58 -6.74 -5.41 6.97
N CYS A 59 -5.84 -4.74 6.26
CA CYS A 59 -6.15 -3.49 5.56
C CYS A 59 -7.26 -3.71 4.53
N SER A 60 -7.18 -4.78 3.75
CA SER A 60 -8.20 -5.13 2.75
C SER A 60 -9.56 -5.41 3.40
N GLU A 61 -9.60 -6.13 4.51
CA GLU A 61 -10.83 -6.39 5.28
C GLU A 61 -11.47 -5.08 5.77
N VAL A 62 -10.70 -4.17 6.37
CA VAL A 62 -11.21 -2.88 6.87
C VAL A 62 -11.74 -2.01 5.71
N ILE A 63 -11.02 -1.94 4.59
CA ILE A 63 -11.45 -1.20 3.40
C ILE A 63 -12.77 -1.77 2.87
N GLN A 64 -12.88 -3.10 2.75
CA GLN A 64 -14.08 -3.74 2.26
C GLN A 64 -15.27 -3.47 3.18
N MET A 65 -15.09 -3.56 4.50
CA MET A 65 -16.15 -3.22 5.47
C MET A 65 -16.66 -1.79 5.32
N ILE A 66 -15.77 -0.82 5.06
CA ILE A 66 -16.16 0.58 4.81
C ILE A 66 -17.00 0.67 3.54
N ARG A 67 -16.56 0.02 2.46
CA ARG A 67 -17.27 0.04 1.16
C ARG A 67 -18.63 -0.65 1.21
N ASP A 68 -18.73 -1.77 1.91
CA ASP A 68 -19.99 -2.50 2.07
C ASP A 68 -20.99 -1.66 2.87
N ARG A 69 -20.54 -1.01 3.95
CA ARG A 69 -21.36 -0.08 4.74
C ARG A 69 -21.80 1.12 3.92
N GLU A 70 -20.87 1.76 3.20
CA GLU A 70 -21.15 2.88 2.31
C GLU A 70 -22.24 2.50 1.30
N LYS A 71 -22.06 1.38 0.61
CA LYS A 71 -23.02 0.88 -0.38
C LYS A 71 -24.40 0.64 0.23
N ALA A 72 -24.47 -0.02 1.39
CA ALA A 72 -25.74 -0.31 2.06
C ALA A 72 -26.49 0.97 2.45
N GLU A 73 -25.78 1.95 3.01
CA GLU A 73 -26.40 3.23 3.40
C GLU A 73 -26.81 4.07 2.20
N VAL A 74 -26.01 4.10 1.13
CA VAL A 74 -26.37 4.77 -0.13
C VAL A 74 -27.60 4.14 -0.76
N SER A 75 -27.64 2.81 -0.92
CA SER A 75 -28.82 2.12 -1.49
C SER A 75 -30.08 2.33 -0.64
N ARG A 76 -29.94 2.39 0.70
CA ARG A 76 -31.06 2.72 1.58
C ARG A 76 -31.56 4.15 1.34
N ALA A 77 -30.65 5.11 1.19
CA ALA A 77 -31.01 6.50 0.90
C ALA A 77 -31.66 6.66 -0.48
N GLU A 78 -31.13 5.99 -1.50
CA GLU A 78 -31.69 5.96 -2.86
C GLU A 78 -33.13 5.43 -2.87
N GLY A 79 -33.42 4.33 -2.14
CA GLY A 79 -34.77 3.80 -2.02
C GLY A 79 -35.75 4.77 -1.33
N LEU A 80 -35.29 5.50 -0.29
CA LEU A 80 -36.11 6.53 0.35
C LEU A 80 -36.36 7.73 -0.58
N LEU A 81 -35.37 8.12 -1.39
CA LEU A 81 -35.51 9.19 -2.38
C LEU A 81 -36.53 8.82 -3.45
N GLU A 82 -36.49 7.58 -3.96
CA GLU A 82 -37.45 7.08 -4.96
C GLU A 82 -38.87 7.05 -4.40
N GLN A 83 -39.05 6.56 -3.16
CA GLN A 83 -40.34 6.58 -2.46
C GLN A 83 -40.89 8.00 -2.29
N LEU A 84 -40.05 8.94 -1.86
CA LEU A 84 -40.47 10.33 -1.68
C LEU A 84 -40.83 11.00 -3.01
N GLN A 85 -40.09 10.69 -4.09
CA GLN A 85 -40.38 11.21 -5.42
C GLN A 85 -41.74 10.69 -5.92
N GLN A 86 -42.04 9.41 -5.72
CA GLN A 86 -43.34 8.80 -6.05
C GLN A 86 -44.48 9.48 -5.27
N GLU A 87 -44.30 9.70 -3.96
CA GLU A 87 -45.32 10.36 -3.12
C GLU A 87 -45.59 11.81 -3.58
N ILE A 88 -44.53 12.56 -3.92
CA ILE A 88 -44.65 13.91 -4.48
C ILE A 88 -45.42 13.89 -5.80
N ASP A 89 -45.12 12.96 -6.71
CA ASP A 89 -45.79 12.92 -8.02
C ASP A 89 -47.25 12.48 -7.92
N ASP A 90 -47.57 11.56 -7.00
CA ASP A 90 -48.95 11.20 -6.68
C ASP A 90 -49.72 12.38 -6.07
N LEU A 91 -49.11 13.14 -5.15
CA LEU A 91 -49.70 14.35 -4.59
C LEU A 91 -49.90 15.44 -5.65
N ARG A 92 -48.94 15.63 -6.57
CA ARG A 92 -49.07 16.55 -7.71
C ARG A 92 -50.24 16.17 -8.61
N ARG A 93 -50.39 14.88 -8.94
CA ARG A 93 -51.52 14.37 -9.73
C ARG A 93 -52.85 14.65 -9.03
N ARG A 94 -52.99 14.27 -7.75
CA ARG A 94 -54.21 14.50 -6.95
C ARG A 94 -54.54 15.99 -6.83
N ASN A 95 -53.55 16.84 -6.65
CA ASN A 95 -53.74 18.29 -6.59
C ASN A 95 -54.23 18.87 -7.93
N ALA A 96 -53.76 18.35 -9.07
CA ALA A 96 -54.25 18.75 -10.39
C ALA A 96 -55.72 18.33 -10.58
N GLU A 97 -56.09 17.12 -10.18
CA GLU A 97 -57.48 16.61 -10.24
C GLU A 97 -58.42 17.42 -9.34
N LEU A 98 -58.00 17.73 -8.11
CA LEU A 98 -58.75 18.60 -7.19
C LEU A 98 -58.96 20.01 -7.76
N LYS A 99 -57.94 20.59 -8.40
CA LYS A 99 -58.07 21.88 -9.09
C LYS A 99 -59.07 21.83 -10.24
N GLN A 100 -59.12 20.74 -11.01
CA GLN A 100 -60.14 20.55 -12.05
C GLN A 100 -61.55 20.44 -11.44
N LEU A 101 -61.68 19.69 -10.34
CA LEU A 101 -62.95 19.50 -9.66
C LEU A 101 -63.52 20.81 -9.08
N LEU A 102 -62.65 21.70 -8.59
CA LEU A 102 -63.02 23.03 -8.07
C LEU A 102 -63.70 23.91 -9.14
N HIS A 103 -63.34 23.75 -10.41
CA HIS A 103 -63.88 24.53 -11.53
C HIS A 103 -64.96 23.80 -12.32
N THR A 104 -65.46 22.66 -11.82
CA THR A 104 -66.45 21.82 -12.52
C THR A 104 -67.88 22.20 -12.11
N ASP A 105 -68.74 22.52 -13.08
CA ASP A 105 -70.18 22.77 -12.85
C ASP A 105 -71.02 21.48 -12.73
N ASN A 106 -70.42 20.31 -12.98
CA ASN A 106 -71.10 19.01 -12.86
C ASN A 106 -71.06 18.49 -11.41
N HIS A 107 -72.13 18.77 -10.66
CA HIS A 107 -72.27 18.36 -9.26
C HIS A 107 -72.29 16.83 -9.05
N ILE A 108 -72.69 16.02 -10.04
CA ILE A 108 -72.65 14.56 -9.93
C ILE A 108 -71.20 14.07 -9.95
N HIS A 109 -70.38 14.59 -10.87
CA HIS A 109 -68.95 14.28 -10.93
C HIS A 109 -68.20 14.71 -9.66
N PHE A 110 -68.56 15.88 -9.10
CA PHE A 110 -68.04 16.31 -7.80
C PHE A 110 -68.34 15.30 -6.69
N LEU A 111 -69.62 14.90 -6.53
CA LEU A 111 -70.04 13.97 -5.48
C LEU A 111 -69.40 12.58 -5.63
N GLN A 112 -69.11 12.15 -6.86
CA GLN A 112 -68.46 10.86 -7.13
C GLN A 112 -66.95 10.91 -6.88
N SER A 113 -66.24 11.96 -7.32
CA SER A 113 -64.78 12.00 -7.33
C SER A 113 -64.16 12.55 -6.04
N PHE A 114 -64.82 13.51 -5.38
CA PHE A 114 -64.26 14.18 -4.19
C PHE A 114 -63.92 13.22 -3.03
N PRO A 115 -64.75 12.23 -2.66
CA PRO A 115 -64.46 11.31 -1.55
C PRO A 115 -63.13 10.57 -1.75
N PHE A 116 -62.82 10.14 -2.98
CA PHE A 116 -61.58 9.41 -3.29
C PHE A 116 -60.33 10.30 -3.24
N LEU A 117 -60.47 11.60 -3.51
CA LEU A 117 -59.36 12.55 -3.53
C LEU A 117 -59.09 13.18 -2.15
N SER A 118 -60.13 13.21 -1.30
CA SER A 118 -60.09 13.84 0.02
C SER A 118 -59.30 13.06 1.08
N VAL A 119 -58.99 11.79 0.82
CA VAL A 119 -58.13 10.96 1.68
C VAL A 119 -56.70 10.99 1.13
N PRO A 120 -55.73 11.54 1.88
CA PRO A 120 -54.33 11.47 1.50
C PRO A 120 -53.87 10.00 1.42
N PRO A 121 -52.94 9.68 0.52
CA PRO A 121 -52.31 8.36 0.49
C PRO A 121 -51.60 8.15 1.83
N ALA A 122 -51.52 6.90 2.28
CA ALA A 122 -50.77 6.57 3.47
C ALA A 122 -49.32 7.05 3.29
N SER A 123 -48.92 8.05 4.09
CA SER A 123 -47.55 8.51 4.14
C SER A 123 -46.73 7.43 4.84
N SER A 124 -45.64 6.98 4.21
CA SER A 124 -44.68 6.11 4.90
C SER A 124 -44.12 6.89 6.09
N GLU A 125 -44.21 6.31 7.29
CA GLU A 125 -43.69 6.94 8.51
C GLU A 125 -42.27 7.47 8.27
N SER A 126 -42.12 8.79 8.44
CA SER A 126 -40.88 9.54 8.21
C SER A 126 -39.69 8.77 8.75
N THR A 127 -39.00 8.06 7.88
CA THR A 127 -37.81 7.30 8.24
C THR A 127 -36.68 8.31 8.23
N THR A 128 -36.59 9.05 9.34
CA THR A 128 -35.48 9.91 9.70
C THR A 128 -34.22 9.20 9.23
N VAL A 129 -33.52 9.78 8.26
CA VAL A 129 -32.22 9.27 7.82
C VAL A 129 -31.38 9.32 9.08
N SER A 130 -31.28 8.18 9.77
CA SER A 130 -30.47 8.03 10.96
C SER A 130 -29.13 8.65 10.61
N SER A 131 -28.81 9.72 11.34
CA SER A 131 -27.73 10.65 11.05
C SER A 131 -26.55 9.89 10.46
N LEU A 132 -26.16 10.26 9.23
CA LEU A 132 -24.99 9.75 8.52
C LEU A 132 -23.93 9.29 9.51
N LEU A 133 -23.85 7.98 9.71
CA LEU A 133 -22.90 7.40 10.64
C LEU A 133 -21.51 7.78 10.14
N THR A 134 -20.81 8.64 10.89
CA THR A 134 -19.48 9.08 10.48
C THR A 134 -18.51 7.90 10.60
N TYR A 135 -17.48 7.89 9.74
CA TYR A 135 -16.42 6.88 9.79
C TYR A 135 -15.33 7.25 10.81
N ASP A 136 -15.60 8.20 11.72
CA ASP A 136 -14.64 8.70 12.69
C ASP A 136 -14.19 7.60 13.65
N ASP A 137 -15.09 6.70 14.05
CA ASP A 137 -14.77 5.55 14.90
C ASP A 137 -13.79 4.59 14.22
N VAL A 138 -13.94 4.38 12.91
CA VAL A 138 -13.04 3.54 12.12
C VAL A 138 -11.66 4.18 12.03
N ARG A 139 -11.60 5.48 11.72
CA ARG A 139 -10.36 6.26 11.66
C ARG A 139 -9.64 6.26 13.02
N SER A 140 -10.38 6.45 14.10
CA SER A 140 -9.87 6.41 15.47
C SER A 140 -9.29 5.03 15.80
N SER A 141 -10.02 3.97 15.49
CA SER A 141 -9.60 2.58 15.72
C SER A 141 -8.33 2.22 14.96
N VAL A 142 -8.24 2.57 13.67
CA VAL A 142 -7.03 2.34 12.84
C VAL A 142 -5.83 3.11 13.41
N SER A 143 -6.04 4.35 13.87
CA SER A 143 -4.99 5.16 14.50
C SER A 143 -4.47 4.52 15.80
N ILE A 144 -5.37 3.93 16.61
CA ILE A 144 -5.00 3.21 17.82
C ILE A 144 -4.20 1.95 17.50
N ILE A 145 -4.63 1.18 16.49
CA ILE A 145 -3.91 -0.02 16.03
C ILE A 145 -2.49 0.33 15.61
N SER A 146 -2.36 1.35 14.75
CA SER A 146 -1.07 1.84 14.27
C SER A 146 -0.13 2.23 15.41
N ARG A 147 -0.60 3.07 16.35
CA ARG A 147 0.20 3.49 17.51
C ARG A 147 0.63 2.31 18.39
N LYS A 148 -0.27 1.36 18.64
CA LYS A 148 0.04 0.17 19.44
C LYS A 148 1.10 -0.70 18.76
N PHE A 149 1.00 -0.88 17.45
CA PHE A 149 1.96 -1.65 16.67
C PHE A 149 3.35 -1.00 16.71
N GLU A 150 3.44 0.31 16.49
CA GLU A 150 4.71 1.04 16.58
C GLU A 150 5.36 0.97 17.95
N ASN A 151 4.57 1.15 19.01
CA ASN A 151 5.07 1.07 20.38
C ASN A 151 5.59 -0.34 20.68
N PHE A 152 4.84 -1.37 20.29
CA PHE A 152 5.28 -2.75 20.42
C PHE A 152 6.60 -3.00 19.69
N CYS A 153 6.71 -2.59 18.42
CA CYS A 153 7.95 -2.74 17.67
C CYS A 153 9.14 -2.04 18.33
N ARG A 154 8.95 -0.81 18.81
CA ARG A 154 9.99 -0.05 19.52
C ARG A 154 10.48 -0.79 20.75
N GLU A 155 9.55 -1.21 21.62
CA GLU A 155 9.87 -1.89 22.87
C GLU A 155 10.59 -3.22 22.65
N GLU A 156 10.19 -4.01 21.65
CA GLU A 156 10.83 -5.30 21.38
C GLU A 156 12.19 -5.16 20.68
N ILE A 157 12.35 -4.18 19.79
CA ILE A 157 13.65 -3.92 19.13
C ILE A 157 14.70 -3.47 20.15
N GLU A 158 14.32 -2.64 21.14
CA GLU A 158 15.22 -2.18 22.20
C GLU A 158 15.74 -3.32 23.09
N LYS A 159 15.00 -4.43 23.19
CA LYS A 159 15.39 -5.61 23.99
C LYS A 159 16.41 -6.51 23.27
N ILE A 160 16.66 -6.32 21.97
CA ILE A 160 17.56 -7.19 21.19
C ILE A 160 19.02 -6.93 21.60
N PRO A 161 19.73 -7.93 22.16
CA PRO A 161 21.13 -7.77 22.56
C PRO A 161 22.04 -7.51 21.36
N GLY A 162 22.91 -6.50 21.46
CA GLY A 162 23.78 -6.11 20.33
C GLY A 162 23.05 -5.35 19.21
N GLY A 163 21.80 -4.93 19.46
CA GLY A 163 21.05 -4.04 18.59
C GLY A 163 21.86 -2.82 18.18
N VAL A 164 21.96 -2.65 16.87
CA VAL A 164 22.49 -1.50 16.15
C VAL A 164 21.92 -0.22 16.80
N LYS A 165 22.74 0.47 17.61
CA LYS A 165 22.46 1.79 18.25
C LYS A 165 22.28 2.94 17.23
N TYR A 166 22.00 2.61 15.98
CA TYR A 166 21.73 3.59 14.95
C TYR A 166 20.28 3.97 15.17
N SER A 167 20.07 5.26 15.41
CA SER A 167 18.77 5.89 15.56
C SER A 167 17.77 5.19 14.65
N ILE A 168 16.81 4.47 15.25
CA ILE A 168 15.48 4.33 14.66
C ILE A 168 15.17 5.74 14.19
N ILE A 169 15.15 5.97 12.87
CA ILE A 169 14.94 7.30 12.32
C ILE A 169 13.72 7.84 13.06
N PRO A 170 13.81 8.93 13.86
CA PRO A 170 12.74 9.32 14.77
C PRO A 170 11.46 9.76 14.06
N ASN A 171 11.44 9.69 12.73
CA ASN A 171 10.45 10.30 11.87
C ASN A 171 10.00 9.32 10.78
N ILE A 172 9.52 8.13 11.15
CA ILE A 172 8.20 7.78 10.61
C ILE A 172 7.23 8.62 11.45
N LYS A 173 7.13 9.92 11.13
CA LYS A 173 5.86 10.60 11.36
C LYS A 173 4.92 9.83 10.46
N ILE A 174 4.16 8.89 11.02
CA ILE A 174 2.91 8.48 10.40
C ILE A 174 2.14 9.79 10.35
N LEU A 175 2.26 10.47 9.20
CA LEU A 175 1.50 11.66 8.94
C LEU A 175 0.06 11.26 9.19
N THR A 176 -0.54 11.96 10.15
CA THR A 176 -1.95 12.32 10.19
C THR A 176 -2.69 12.00 8.89
N PRO A 177 -3.93 11.48 8.98
CA PRO A 177 -4.62 10.73 7.93
C PRO A 177 -4.20 11.21 6.55
N ILE A 178 -3.58 10.30 5.77
CA ILE A 178 -3.10 10.52 4.40
C ILE A 178 -4.12 11.41 3.69
N THR A 179 -3.83 12.69 3.67
CA THR A 179 -4.52 13.67 2.86
C THR A 179 -3.65 13.72 1.62
N GLU A 180 -4.28 13.58 0.45
CA GLU A 180 -3.56 13.64 -0.82
C GLU A 180 -2.59 14.84 -0.78
N PRO A 181 -1.28 14.66 -1.05
CA PRO A 181 -0.33 15.75 -1.08
C PRO A 181 -0.81 16.79 -2.11
N LYS A 182 -1.12 18.01 -1.65
CA LYS A 182 -1.69 19.08 -2.49
C LYS A 182 -0.65 20.10 -2.90
N THR A 183 0.44 20.22 -2.14
CA THR A 183 1.49 21.20 -2.38
C THR A 183 2.80 20.52 -2.76
N ARG A 184 3.67 21.24 -3.48
CA ARG A 184 4.99 20.74 -3.91
C ARG A 184 5.84 20.32 -2.72
N GLU A 185 5.74 21.05 -1.62
CA GLU A 185 6.46 20.79 -0.37
C GLU A 185 5.99 19.47 0.28
N ASP A 186 4.69 19.14 0.20
CA ASP A 186 4.16 17.86 0.68
C ASP A 186 4.76 16.67 -0.10
N PHE A 187 4.93 16.81 -1.41
CA PHE A 187 5.56 15.78 -2.25
C PHE A 187 7.05 15.61 -1.95
N LEU A 188 7.76 16.69 -1.60
CA LEU A 188 9.19 16.65 -1.28
C LEU A 188 9.49 15.87 0.02
N HIS A 189 8.52 15.70 0.91
CA HIS A 189 8.67 14.84 2.08
C HIS A 189 8.77 13.34 1.73
N TYR A 190 8.26 12.94 0.57
CA TYR A 190 8.35 11.58 0.05
C TYR A 190 9.49 11.41 -0.97
N TYR A 191 10.08 12.51 -1.42
CA TYR A 191 11.16 12.50 -2.41
C TYR A 191 12.40 11.81 -1.85
N HIS A 192 12.82 10.75 -2.55
CA HIS A 192 14.11 10.12 -2.35
C HIS A 192 14.93 10.34 -3.61
N GLN A 193 16.18 10.80 -3.44
CA GLN A 193 17.11 10.91 -4.55
C GLN A 193 17.51 9.50 -4.99
N PHE A 194 17.06 9.08 -6.16
CA PHE A 194 17.39 7.77 -6.74
C PHE A 194 18.56 7.92 -7.71
N THR A 195 19.57 7.08 -7.57
CA THR A 195 20.66 6.90 -8.55
C THR A 195 20.44 5.57 -9.25
N LEU A 196 20.41 5.58 -10.59
CA LEU A 196 20.28 4.35 -11.37
C LEU A 196 21.57 3.53 -11.21
N ASP A 197 21.39 2.24 -10.95
CA ASP A 197 22.51 1.30 -10.93
C ASP A 197 22.90 0.98 -12.37
N SER A 198 24.14 1.31 -12.73
CA SER A 198 24.70 1.05 -14.06
C SER A 198 24.74 -0.44 -14.41
N GLU A 199 24.72 -1.33 -13.41
CA GLU A 199 24.77 -2.78 -13.63
C GLU A 199 23.43 -3.39 -14.05
N SER A 200 22.32 -2.63 -13.92
CA SER A 200 20.95 -3.09 -14.23
C SER A 200 20.31 -2.39 -15.45
N VAL A 201 21.08 -1.58 -16.20
CA VAL A 201 20.54 -0.76 -17.29
C VAL A 201 20.46 -1.51 -18.62
N HIS A 202 19.31 -1.41 -19.28
CA HIS A 202 19.09 -1.96 -20.62
C HIS A 202 20.07 -1.35 -21.62
N LYS A 203 20.59 -2.16 -22.55
CA LYS A 203 21.54 -1.73 -23.60
C LYS A 203 21.05 -0.62 -24.54
N ASN A 204 19.81 -0.14 -24.42
CA ASN A 204 19.28 0.95 -25.26
C ASN A 204 19.03 2.23 -24.44
N LEU A 205 19.47 2.26 -23.20
CA LEU A 205 19.38 3.40 -22.29
C LEU A 205 20.78 3.94 -22.04
N TYR A 206 20.99 5.23 -22.30
CA TYR A 206 22.21 5.94 -21.95
C TYR A 206 22.00 6.68 -20.64
N LEU A 207 22.90 6.46 -19.67
CA LEU A 207 22.90 7.18 -18.40
C LEU A 207 23.84 8.39 -18.44
N SER A 208 23.34 9.53 -17.95
CA SER A 208 24.12 10.76 -17.77
C SER A 208 23.87 11.39 -16.40
N GLU A 209 24.65 12.42 -16.06
CA GLU A 209 24.55 13.14 -14.78
C GLU A 209 24.61 12.23 -13.56
N GLU A 210 25.70 11.45 -13.42
CA GLU A 210 25.88 10.53 -12.28
C GLU A 210 24.72 9.51 -12.13
N ASN A 211 24.24 8.98 -13.27
CA ASN A 211 23.14 8.02 -13.34
C ASN A 211 21.80 8.56 -12.82
N LYS A 212 21.58 9.88 -12.88
CA LYS A 212 20.31 10.51 -12.51
C LYS A 212 19.39 10.74 -13.70
N VAL A 213 19.93 10.71 -14.91
CA VAL A 213 19.20 10.93 -16.16
C VAL A 213 19.41 9.74 -17.09
N ALA A 214 18.32 9.21 -17.66
CA ALA A 214 18.34 8.13 -18.63
C ALA A 214 17.71 8.60 -19.94
N ALA A 215 18.39 8.36 -21.07
CA ALA A 215 17.91 8.68 -22.41
C ALA A 215 17.84 7.43 -23.29
N CYS A 216 16.74 7.22 -23.99
CA CYS A 216 16.62 6.13 -24.96
C CYS A 216 17.45 6.45 -26.21
N THR A 217 18.43 5.60 -26.53
CA THR A 217 19.23 5.72 -27.75
C THR A 217 18.89 4.59 -28.70
N ALA A 218 18.76 4.90 -30.00
CA ALA A 218 18.54 3.88 -31.03
C ALA A 218 19.76 2.96 -31.24
N THR A 219 20.92 3.36 -30.70
CA THR A 219 22.16 2.58 -30.73
C THR A 219 22.34 1.79 -29.44
N VAL A 220 22.77 0.54 -29.57
CA VAL A 220 23.08 -0.35 -28.44
C VAL A 220 24.33 0.14 -27.71
N GLN A 221 24.18 0.48 -26.43
CA GLN A 221 25.23 0.89 -25.51
C GLN A 221 26.04 -0.32 -25.02
N PRO A 222 27.36 -0.17 -24.80
CA PRO A 222 28.28 -1.27 -24.51
C PRO A 222 28.25 -1.67 -23.02
N TYR A 223 27.07 -2.00 -22.47
CA TYR A 223 26.94 -2.53 -21.11
C TYR A 223 27.14 -4.06 -21.09
N PRO A 224 27.78 -4.62 -20.04
CA PRO A 224 27.93 -6.06 -19.87
C PRO A 224 26.57 -6.76 -19.73
N ASP A 225 26.42 -7.94 -20.34
CA ASP A 225 25.21 -8.75 -20.23
C ASP A 225 25.08 -9.33 -18.81
N HIS A 226 24.09 -8.84 -18.07
CA HIS A 226 23.74 -9.35 -16.76
C HIS A 226 22.37 -10.06 -16.78
N PRO A 227 22.24 -11.24 -16.16
CA PRO A 227 21.01 -12.04 -16.19
C PRO A 227 19.82 -11.41 -15.44
N ASP A 228 20.04 -10.35 -14.65
CA ASP A 228 19.02 -9.65 -13.85
C ASP A 228 18.52 -8.36 -14.53
N MET A 229 18.18 -8.42 -15.82
CA MET A 229 17.81 -7.24 -16.61
C MET A 229 16.38 -6.76 -16.28
N VAL A 230 16.25 -5.80 -15.36
CA VAL A 230 14.97 -5.15 -15.04
C VAL A 230 14.81 -3.88 -15.88
N ILE A 231 13.83 -3.87 -16.79
CA ILE A 231 13.55 -2.70 -17.63
C ILE A 231 12.83 -1.63 -16.80
N MET A 232 13.56 -0.59 -16.38
CA MET A 232 12.98 0.63 -15.82
C MET A 232 12.93 1.73 -16.87
N ILE A 233 11.80 1.88 -17.57
CA ILE A 233 11.55 3.00 -18.48
C ILE A 233 10.90 4.13 -17.67
N MET A 234 11.60 5.25 -17.52
CA MET A 234 10.99 6.50 -17.07
C MET A 234 10.74 7.40 -18.29
N ILE A 235 9.48 7.55 -18.68
CA ILE A 235 9.08 8.62 -19.59
C ILE A 235 8.76 9.83 -18.71
N SER A 236 9.43 10.95 -18.98
CA SER A 236 8.96 12.26 -18.55
C SER A 236 7.83 12.71 -19.47
N PRO A 237 6.68 13.11 -18.91
CA PRO A 237 5.99 14.22 -19.53
C PRO A 237 5.53 15.27 -18.52
N GLY A 238 5.68 16.52 -18.93
CA GLY A 238 5.00 17.66 -18.32
C GLY A 238 3.50 17.39 -18.21
N ASP A 239 2.94 17.92 -17.12
CA ASP A 239 1.52 18.02 -16.83
C ASP A 239 0.75 16.70 -16.80
N CYS A 240 0.94 15.89 -15.75
CA CYS A 240 -0.09 14.95 -15.28
C CYS A 240 0.06 14.66 -13.78
N SER A 241 -1.07 14.60 -13.07
CA SER A 241 -1.20 14.38 -11.64
C SER A 241 -0.47 13.11 -11.16
N ALA A 242 0.13 13.16 -9.97
CA ALA A 242 0.97 12.09 -9.40
C ALA A 242 0.28 10.71 -9.28
N LEU A 243 -1.05 10.66 -9.28
CA LEU A 243 -1.84 9.42 -9.36
C LEU A 243 -1.65 8.69 -10.70
N ALA A 244 -1.44 9.42 -11.80
CA ALA A 244 -1.17 8.83 -13.11
C ALA A 244 0.17 8.09 -13.13
N LEU A 245 1.21 8.63 -12.47
CA LEU A 245 2.54 8.01 -12.37
C LEU A 245 2.50 6.68 -11.60
N TYR A 246 1.81 6.64 -10.45
CA TYR A 246 1.71 5.43 -9.63
C TYR A 246 0.87 4.33 -10.31
N ILE A 247 -0.24 4.71 -10.97
CA ILE A 247 -1.07 3.77 -11.73
C ILE A 247 -0.33 3.26 -12.97
N TYR A 248 0.49 4.08 -13.63
CA TYR A 248 1.26 3.67 -14.80
C TYR A 248 2.39 2.70 -14.43
N LEU A 249 3.10 2.95 -13.32
CA LEU A 249 4.13 2.04 -12.78
C LEU A 249 3.56 0.66 -12.41
N VAL A 250 2.38 0.61 -11.79
CA VAL A 250 1.70 -0.64 -11.41
C VAL A 250 1.10 -1.37 -12.62
N THR A 251 0.58 -0.65 -13.61
CA THR A 251 0.00 -1.25 -14.83
C THR A 251 1.09 -1.87 -15.72
N ILE A 252 2.26 -1.24 -15.86
CA ILE A 252 3.39 -1.80 -16.62
C ILE A 252 3.92 -3.08 -15.97
N THR A 253 4.04 -3.12 -14.64
CA THR A 253 4.49 -4.32 -13.91
C THR A 253 3.51 -5.50 -14.03
N LYS A 254 2.19 -5.24 -14.11
CA LYS A 254 1.19 -6.30 -14.34
C LYS A 254 1.16 -6.81 -15.78
N ASN A 255 1.37 -5.95 -16.77
CA ASN A 255 1.27 -6.33 -18.19
C ASN A 255 2.53 -7.10 -18.67
N LEU A 256 3.70 -6.81 -18.09
CA LEU A 256 4.94 -7.56 -18.38
C LEU A 256 4.91 -9.01 -17.86
N ASN A 257 4.27 -9.24 -16.71
CA ASN A 257 4.07 -10.61 -16.18
C ASN A 257 3.06 -11.44 -16.99
N SER A 258 2.26 -10.81 -17.87
CA SER A 258 1.33 -11.50 -18.78
C SER A 258 1.98 -11.89 -20.12
N LEU A 259 3.13 -11.32 -20.48
CA LEU A 259 3.82 -11.57 -21.75
C LEU A 259 4.93 -12.63 -21.64
N TYR A 260 5.30 -13.02 -20.41
CA TYR A 260 6.24 -14.11 -20.14
C TYR A 260 5.55 -15.25 -19.38
N SER A 261 4.63 -15.95 -20.05
CA SER A 261 4.27 -17.31 -19.68
C SER A 261 4.94 -18.26 -20.69
N PRO A 262 5.86 -19.14 -20.27
CA PRO A 262 6.43 -20.13 -21.18
C PRO A 262 5.35 -21.15 -21.55
N ALA A 263 5.13 -21.35 -22.85
CA ALA A 263 4.31 -22.46 -23.35
C ALA A 263 4.88 -23.80 -22.86
N PRO A 264 4.03 -24.78 -22.49
CA PRO A 264 4.50 -26.06 -21.99
C PRO A 264 5.21 -26.84 -23.10
N VAL A 265 6.36 -27.42 -22.76
CA VAL A 265 7.09 -28.35 -23.61
C VAL A 265 6.54 -29.75 -23.36
N GLU A 266 5.57 -30.15 -24.19
CA GLU A 266 5.48 -31.42 -24.96
C GLU A 266 4.10 -31.51 -25.64
#